data_AF-A0A2K8MCM5-F1
#
_entry.id   AF-A0A2K8MCM5-F1
#
_cell.length_a   1.000
_cell.length_b   1.000
_cell.length_c   1.000
_cell.angle_alpha   90.00
_cell.angle_beta   90.00
_cell.angle_gamma   90.00
#
_symmetry.space_group_name_H-M   'P 1'
#
loop_
_entity.id
_entity.type
_entity.pdbx_description
1 polymer ?
#
loop_
_entity_poly.entity_id
_entity_poly.type
_entity_poly.pdbx_seq_one_letter_code
_entity_poly.pdbx_strand_id
1 'polypeptide(L)'
;MGPDLADTVPIRQVRCLVVAADSPVGGVSEAVNDLTLHLPEPGTQNICSTCGTLVFWPCRFFAEAAYAVRLDLPSVPLAAFVPPDLLSRLPPPRSPNEPAWPSSAPEEGPHRG
;
A
#
# COMPACT_ATOMS: atom_id res chain seq x y z
N MET A 1 -40.81 10.12 -9.53
CA MET A 1 -39.46 10.61 -9.88
C MET A 1 -38.74 10.83 -8.57
N GLY A 2 -38.04 9.81 -8.06
CA GLY A 2 -37.20 9.96 -6.87
C GLY A 2 -35.92 10.69 -7.25
N PRO A 3 -35.30 11.45 -6.32
CA PRO A 3 -34.06 12.15 -6.62
C PRO A 3 -33.01 11.13 -7.00
N ASP A 4 -32.36 11.41 -8.14
CA ASP A 4 -31.13 10.80 -8.61
C ASP A 4 -30.14 10.82 -7.43
N LEU A 5 -29.92 9.66 -6.80
CA LEU A 5 -28.82 9.46 -5.87
C LEU A 5 -27.57 9.57 -6.73
N ALA A 6 -27.07 10.79 -6.83
CA ALA A 6 -25.81 11.10 -7.50
C ALA A 6 -24.81 9.97 -7.21
N ASP A 7 -24.24 9.41 -8.27
CA ASP A 7 -23.05 8.56 -8.27
C ASP A 7 -21.90 9.31 -7.58
N THR A 8 -21.96 9.44 -6.26
CA THR A 8 -20.85 9.95 -5.48
C THR A 8 -19.83 8.84 -5.43
N VAL A 9 -18.79 8.96 -6.24
CA VAL A 9 -17.58 8.14 -6.12
C VAL A 9 -17.17 8.16 -4.64
N PRO A 10 -17.13 7.02 -3.95
CA PRO A 10 -16.82 7.00 -2.54
C PRO A 10 -15.41 7.56 -2.32
N ILE A 11 -15.28 8.58 -1.47
CA ILE A 11 -14.00 9.21 -1.14
C ILE A 11 -13.40 8.51 0.08
N ARG A 12 -12.11 8.13 0.01
CA ARG A 12 -11.40 7.60 1.19
C ARG A 12 -11.10 8.75 2.15
N GLN A 13 -11.69 8.72 3.35
CA GLN A 13 -11.40 9.75 4.35
C GLN A 13 -9.94 9.65 4.82
N VAL A 14 -9.20 10.74 4.66
CA VAL A 14 -7.81 10.86 5.13
C VAL A 14 -7.79 11.32 6.59
N ARG A 15 -6.86 10.76 7.38
CA ARG A 15 -6.59 11.14 8.77
C ARG A 15 -5.10 11.41 8.94
N CYS A 16 -4.77 12.46 9.68
CA CYS A 16 -3.39 12.76 10.08
C CYS A 16 -3.22 12.42 11.56
N LEU A 17 -2.10 11.79 11.91
CA LEU A 17 -1.74 11.43 13.27
C LEU A 17 -0.38 12.05 13.59
N VAL A 18 -0.27 12.63 14.80
CA VAL A 18 1.01 13.11 15.33
C VAL A 18 1.54 12.06 16.29
N VAL A 19 2.78 11.62 16.04
CA VAL A 19 3.47 10.60 16.85
C VAL A 19 4.81 11.14 17.33
N ALA A 20 5.30 10.62 18.46
CA ALA A 20 6.65 10.94 18.91
C ALA A 20 7.67 10.31 17.95
N ALA A 21 8.67 11.08 17.51
CA ALA A 21 9.63 10.64 16.50
C ALA A 21 10.48 9.44 16.94
N ASP A 22 10.70 9.29 18.24
CA ASP A 22 11.44 8.19 18.88
C ASP A 22 10.56 6.99 19.26
N SER A 23 9.25 7.06 19.02
CA SER A 23 8.38 5.90 19.14
C SER A 23 8.57 4.93 17.96
N PRO A 24 8.25 3.63 18.11
CA PRO A 24 8.32 2.68 17.01
C PRO A 24 7.55 3.14 15.76
N VAL A 25 6.37 3.75 15.93
CA VAL A 25 5.57 4.30 14.81
C VAL A 25 6.24 5.54 14.21
N GLY A 26 6.87 6.39 15.04
CA GLY A 26 7.64 7.53 14.57
C GLY A 26 8.82 7.13 13.68
N GLY A 27 9.54 6.08 14.08
CA GLY A 27 10.68 5.53 13.33
C GLY A 27 10.32 5.00 11.93
N VAL A 28 9.08 4.56 11.72
CA VAL A 28 8.58 4.09 10.41
C VAL A 28 7.60 5.04 9.74
N SER A 29 7.49 6.28 10.19
CA SER A 29 6.45 7.20 9.74
C SER A 29 6.45 7.45 8.23
N GLU A 30 7.63 7.54 7.59
CA GLU A 30 7.77 7.64 6.14
C GLU A 30 7.24 6.38 5.43
N ALA A 31 7.60 5.18 5.91
CA ALA A 31 7.10 3.94 5.34
C ALA A 31 5.57 3.81 5.50
N VAL A 32 5.00 4.22 6.63
CA VAL A 32 3.54 4.26 6.81
C VAL A 32 2.89 5.25 5.84
N ASN A 33 3.51 6.42 5.63
CA ASN A 33 3.05 7.40 4.66
C ASN A 33 3.04 6.80 3.24
N ASP A 34 4.14 6.19 2.80
CA ASP A 34 4.23 5.60 1.47
C ASP A 34 3.25 4.42 1.29
N LEU A 35 3.08 3.60 2.32
CA LEU A 35 2.12 2.50 2.30
C LEU A 35 0.69 3.02 2.08
N THR A 36 0.30 4.08 2.78
CA THR A 36 -1.06 4.64 2.70
C THR A 36 -1.29 5.50 1.46
N LEU A 37 -0.27 6.23 1.00
CA LEU A 37 -0.31 7.07 -0.19
C LEU A 37 -0.49 6.25 -1.47
N HIS A 38 0.00 5.00 -1.49
CA HIS A 38 -0.09 4.14 -2.66
C HIS A 38 -1.38 3.29 -2.70
N LEU A 39 -2.33 3.47 -1.78
CA LEU A 39 -3.61 2.76 -1.79
C LEU A 39 -4.51 3.22 -2.96
N PRO A 40 -5.25 2.29 -3.62
CA PRO A 40 -6.27 2.65 -4.59
C PRO A 40 -7.44 3.43 -3.97
N GLU A 41 -8.02 4.32 -4.76
CA GLU A 41 -9.28 4.97 -4.42
C GLU A 41 -10.43 3.96 -4.32
N PRO A 42 -11.45 4.22 -3.50
CA PRO A 42 -12.62 3.36 -3.42
C PRO A 42 -13.34 3.27 -4.77
N GLY A 43 -13.75 2.05 -5.14
CA GLY A 43 -14.48 1.82 -6.39
C GLY A 43 -13.63 1.84 -7.66
N THR A 44 -12.31 2.11 -7.59
CA THR A 44 -11.44 2.05 -8.77
C THR A 44 -10.92 0.63 -9.04
N GLN A 45 -10.49 0.42 -10.29
CA GLN A 45 -9.68 -0.74 -10.67
C GLN A 45 -8.40 -0.82 -9.81
N ASN A 46 -7.70 -1.97 -9.83
CA ASN A 46 -6.45 -2.21 -9.09
C ASN A 46 -5.30 -1.32 -9.60
N ILE A 47 -5.44 -0.01 -9.53
CA ILE A 47 -4.49 0.99 -10.00
C ILE A 47 -4.01 1.79 -8.80
N CYS A 48 -2.71 2.03 -8.73
CA CYS A 48 -2.12 2.86 -7.70
C CYS A 48 -2.35 4.34 -8.03
N SER A 49 -3.06 5.06 -7.15
CA SER A 49 -3.40 6.48 -7.35
C SER A 49 -2.17 7.38 -7.47
N THR A 50 -1.05 6.99 -6.85
CA THR A 50 0.18 7.81 -6.77
C THR A 50 1.16 7.53 -7.91
N CYS A 51 1.27 6.28 -8.37
CA CYS A 51 2.19 5.92 -9.46
C CYS A 51 1.68 6.33 -10.85
N GLY A 52 0.43 6.77 -10.97
CA GLY A 52 -0.21 7.13 -12.23
C GLY A 52 -1.12 6.03 -12.79
N THR A 53 -1.79 6.36 -13.90
CA THR A 53 -3.01 5.69 -14.37
C THR A 53 -2.86 4.27 -14.90
N LEU A 54 -1.64 3.75 -15.06
CA LEU A 54 -1.40 2.42 -15.64
C LEU A 54 -0.63 1.45 -14.72
N VAL A 55 -0.28 1.88 -13.51
CA VAL A 55 0.46 1.03 -12.59
C VAL A 55 -0.51 0.26 -11.70
N PHE A 56 -0.46 -1.07 -11.79
CA PHE A 56 -1.30 -1.91 -10.94
C PHE A 56 -0.90 -1.85 -9.48
N TRP A 57 -1.89 -1.90 -8.60
CA TRP A 57 -1.71 -2.10 -7.17
C TRP A 57 -1.86 -3.60 -6.81
N PRO A 58 -1.01 -4.16 -5.93
CA PRO A 58 0.06 -3.51 -5.17
C PRO A 58 1.26 -3.14 -6.05
N CYS A 59 1.70 -1.87 -5.97
CA CYS A 59 2.87 -1.41 -6.71
C CYS A 59 4.16 -1.63 -5.90
N ARG A 60 5.33 -1.43 -6.54
CA ARG A 60 6.64 -1.59 -5.90
C ARG A 60 6.78 -0.78 -4.62
N PHE A 61 6.43 0.51 -4.65
CA PHE A 61 6.59 1.40 -3.49
C PHE A 61 5.71 0.98 -2.31
N PHE A 62 4.47 0.55 -2.57
CA PHE A 62 3.62 -0.05 -1.54
C PHE A 62 4.28 -1.27 -0.90
N ALA A 63 4.89 -2.15 -1.71
CA ALA A 63 5.51 -3.36 -1.22
C ALA A 63 6.80 -3.09 -0.42
N GLU A 64 7.65 -2.17 -0.88
CA GLU A 64 8.86 -1.73 -0.17
C GLU A 64 8.48 -1.10 1.19
N ALA A 65 7.46 -0.24 1.21
CA ALA A 65 6.94 0.36 2.44
C ALA A 65 6.35 -0.68 3.40
N ALA A 66 5.55 -1.63 2.89
CA ALA A 66 5.00 -2.71 3.69
C ALA A 66 6.09 -3.61 4.30
N TYR A 67 7.19 -3.83 3.58
CA TYR A 67 8.34 -4.57 4.07
C TYR A 67 9.04 -3.81 5.22
N ALA A 68 9.32 -2.51 5.05
CA ALA A 68 9.92 -1.69 6.09
C ALA A 68 9.07 -1.66 7.38
N VAL A 69 7.76 -1.42 7.25
CA VAL A 69 6.84 -1.44 8.40
C VAL A 69 6.86 -2.81 9.10
N ARG A 70 6.91 -3.92 8.37
CA ARG A 70 6.95 -5.27 8.95
C ARG A 70 8.23 -5.54 9.75
N LEU A 71 9.37 -5.02 9.31
CA LEU A 71 10.65 -5.21 10.00
C LEU A 71 10.65 -4.55 11.38
N ASP A 72 10.14 -3.32 11.44
CA ASP A 72 10.23 -2.48 12.64
C ASP A 72 8.98 -2.57 13.53
N LEU A 73 7.83 -2.96 12.98
CA LEU A 73 6.56 -3.20 13.71
C LEU A 73 6.06 -4.65 13.52
N PRO A 74 6.82 -5.68 13.93
CA PRO A 74 6.50 -7.08 13.64
C PRO A 74 5.20 -7.60 14.28
N SER A 75 4.70 -6.92 15.32
CA SER A 75 3.44 -7.24 15.99
C SER A 75 2.21 -6.59 15.34
N VAL A 76 2.42 -5.65 14.41
CA VAL A 76 1.33 -4.95 13.73
C VAL A 76 1.09 -5.60 12.37
N PRO A 77 -0.08 -6.21 12.13
CA PRO A 77 -0.36 -6.82 10.84
C PRO A 77 -0.48 -5.75 9.75
N LEU A 78 -0.05 -6.06 8.52
CA LEU A 78 -0.24 -5.19 7.36
C LEU A 78 -1.71 -4.76 7.17
N ALA A 79 -2.66 -5.64 7.54
CA ALA A 79 -4.09 -5.37 7.51
C ALA A 79 -4.53 -4.18 8.39
N ALA A 80 -3.70 -3.73 9.34
CA ALA A 80 -3.95 -2.53 10.13
C ALA A 80 -3.80 -1.24 9.31
N PHE A 81 -3.04 -1.27 8.21
CA PHE A 81 -2.76 -0.13 7.35
C PHE A 81 -3.50 -0.20 6.01
N VAL A 82 -4.11 -1.34 5.70
CA VAL A 82 -4.81 -1.59 4.43
C VAL A 82 -6.31 -1.65 4.67
N PRO A 83 -7.11 -0.79 4.03
CA PRO A 83 -8.56 -0.81 4.12
C PRO A 83 -9.17 -2.19 3.79
N PRO A 84 -10.27 -2.59 4.46
CA PRO A 84 -10.85 -3.93 4.30
C PRO A 84 -11.21 -4.31 2.85
N ASP A 85 -11.66 -3.34 2.05
CA ASP A 85 -12.01 -3.52 0.64
C ASP A 85 -10.82 -3.88 -0.26
N LEU A 86 -9.60 -3.67 0.22
CA LEU A 86 -8.35 -3.94 -0.49
C LEU A 86 -7.63 -5.20 0.01
N LEU A 87 -8.01 -5.74 1.18
CA LEU A 87 -7.34 -6.90 1.76
C LEU A 87 -7.44 -8.14 0.87
N SER A 88 -8.59 -8.36 0.22
CA SER A 88 -8.80 -9.49 -0.71
C SER A 88 -7.99 -9.39 -1.99
N ARG A 89 -7.46 -8.20 -2.31
CA ARG A 89 -6.65 -7.92 -3.50
C ARG A 89 -5.15 -8.08 -3.23
N LEU A 90 -4.75 -8.20 -1.97
CA LEU A 90 -3.37 -8.53 -1.63
C LEU A 90 -3.09 -9.99 -2.02
N PRO A 91 -1.89 -10.28 -2.56
CA PRO A 91 -1.50 -11.66 -2.78
C PRO A 91 -1.50 -12.42 -1.45
N PRO A 92 -1.92 -13.70 -1.44
CA PRO A 92 -1.84 -14.51 -0.23
C PRO A 92 -0.38 -14.59 0.25
N PRO A 93 -0.13 -14.62 1.57
CA PRO A 93 1.21 -14.80 2.10
C PRO A 93 1.75 -16.15 1.61
N ARG A 94 2.88 -16.13 0.90
CA ARG A 94 3.45 -17.32 0.24
C ARG A 94 3.95 -18.37 1.23
N SER A 95 4.27 -17.97 2.46
CA SER A 95 4.39 -18.86 3.62
C SER A 95 4.31 -18.07 4.94
N PRO A 96 4.22 -18.73 6.12
CA PRO A 96 4.27 -18.06 7.42
C PRO A 96 5.58 -17.29 7.69
N ASN A 97 6.68 -17.63 6.99
CA ASN A 97 8.02 -17.14 7.28
C ASN A 97 8.81 -16.63 6.04
N GLU A 98 8.20 -16.55 4.86
CA GLU A 98 8.86 -16.10 3.64
C GLU A 98 8.76 -14.57 3.48
N PRO A 99 9.81 -13.91 2.96
CA PRO A 99 9.71 -12.55 2.48
C PRO A 99 8.63 -12.49 1.38
N ALA A 100 7.47 -11.93 1.72
CA ALA A 100 6.50 -11.58 0.70
C ALA A 100 7.12 -10.45 -0.12
N TRP A 101 7.54 -10.78 -1.35
CA TRP A 101 7.91 -9.80 -2.38
C TRP A 101 9.33 -9.18 -2.21
N PRO A 102 10.03 -8.80 -3.30
CA PRO A 102 9.64 -8.84 -4.71
C PRO A 102 10.17 -10.09 -5.44
N SER A 103 9.29 -10.83 -6.15
CA SER A 103 9.78 -11.66 -7.24
C SER A 103 9.90 -10.78 -8.48
N SER A 104 11.16 -10.55 -8.87
CA SER A 104 11.59 -10.00 -10.16
C SER A 104 11.43 -8.49 -10.31
N ALA A 105 12.47 -7.76 -9.90
CA ALA A 105 12.93 -6.68 -10.78
C ALA A 105 13.24 -7.32 -12.16
N PRO A 106 12.87 -6.70 -13.30
CA PRO A 106 13.55 -7.05 -14.53
C PRO A 106 15.03 -6.77 -14.29
N GLU A 107 15.88 -7.78 -14.44
CA GLU A 107 17.32 -7.54 -14.49
C GLU A 107 17.56 -6.56 -15.64
N GLU A 108 17.94 -5.32 -15.33
CA GLU A 108 18.63 -4.45 -16.27
C GLU A 108 19.92 -5.19 -16.65
N GLY A 109 19.86 -5.95 -17.74
CA GLY A 109 21.03 -6.58 -18.32
C GLY A 109 22.07 -5.49 -18.63
N PRO A 110 23.36 -5.76 -18.42
CA PRO A 110 24.39 -4.76 -18.68
C PRO A 110 24.39 -4.40 -20.16
N HIS A 111 24.06 -3.15 -20.47
CA HIS A 111 24.38 -2.51 -21.74
C HIS A 111 25.90 -2.57 -21.93
N ARG A 112 26.38 -3.58 -22.66
CA ARG A 112 27.72 -3.54 -23.28
C ARG A 112 27.64 -2.65 -24.51
N GLY A 113 28.45 -1.59 -24.51
CA GLY A 113 28.91 -0.93 -25.73
C GLY A 113 29.97 -1.76 -26.46
#